data_AF-I3X9E2-F1
#
_entry.id   AF-I3X9E2-F1
#
_cell.length_a   1.000
_cell.length_b   1.000
_cell.length_c   1.000
_cell.angle_alpha   90.00
_cell.angle_beta   90.00
_cell.angle_gamma   90.00
#
_symmetry.space_group_name_H-M   'P 1'
#
loop_
_entity.id
_entity.type
_entity.pdbx_description
1 polymer ?
#
loop_
_entity_poly.entity_id
_entity_poly.type
_entity_poly.pdbx_seq_one_letter_code
_entity_poly.pdbx_strand_id
1 'polypeptide(L)'
;MHFLMESDMAVAYTVGPIKRHQVDKAYRLIDAAGCHFDLEAWREFCAATVARECPALYVEGIVTAENPLGYIAGVCIMRPVQNEIYGRMLDVPVFIIISAGDTRGVANSLVEYFMAVARKYNCGFIRVAALDPTDWPGSRATLPRDGRGILIPVQ
;
A
#
# COMPACT_ATOMS: atom_id res chain seq x y z
N MET A 1 -27.97 34.56 -9.69
CA MET A 1 -27.61 33.65 -8.60
C MET A 1 -26.67 32.61 -9.19
N HIS A 2 -25.37 32.79 -8.97
CA HIS A 2 -24.30 32.05 -9.64
C HIS A 2 -24.00 30.81 -8.79
N PHE A 3 -24.44 29.63 -9.22
CA PHE A 3 -24.05 28.37 -8.59
C PHE A 3 -22.85 27.83 -9.37
N LEU A 4 -21.64 28.13 -8.88
CA LEU A 4 -20.43 27.49 -9.38
C LEU A 4 -20.52 26.01 -9.04
N MET A 5 -20.76 25.22 -10.08
CA MET A 5 -20.39 23.82 -10.12
C MET A 5 -18.85 23.81 -10.08
N GLU A 6 -18.29 23.81 -8.87
CA GLU A 6 -16.89 23.45 -8.67
C GLU A 6 -16.76 22.00 -9.13
N SER A 7 -16.28 21.85 -10.36
CA SER A 7 -15.73 20.60 -10.86
C SER A 7 -14.72 20.13 -9.83
N ASP A 8 -15.10 19.13 -9.03
CA ASP A 8 -14.21 18.40 -8.15
C ASP A 8 -13.10 17.86 -9.05
N MET A 9 -11.98 18.58 -9.11
CA MET A 9 -10.82 18.20 -9.89
C MET A 9 -10.36 16.90 -9.27
N ALA A 10 -10.67 15.79 -9.94
CA ALA A 10 -10.15 14.48 -9.58
C ALA A 10 -8.64 14.63 -9.40
N VAL A 11 -8.19 14.67 -8.15
CA VAL A 11 -6.77 14.76 -7.84
C VAL A 11 -6.21 13.43 -8.31
N ALA A 12 -5.62 13.41 -9.51
CA ALA A 12 -5.04 12.21 -10.07
C ALA A 12 -3.79 11.88 -9.26
N TYR A 13 -3.92 10.98 -8.29
CA TYR A 13 -2.80 10.50 -7.52
C TYR A 13 -1.89 9.65 -8.41
N THR A 14 -0.60 9.95 -8.38
CA THR A 14 0.40 9.07 -9.00
C THR A 14 0.68 7.93 -8.04
N VAL A 15 0.26 6.71 -8.41
CA VAL A 15 0.45 5.51 -7.61
C VAL A 15 1.51 4.61 -8.23
N GLY A 16 2.44 4.13 -7.40
CA GLY A 16 3.45 3.19 -7.86
C GLY A 16 4.47 2.80 -6.79
N PRO A 17 5.49 2.01 -7.18
CA PRO A 17 6.55 1.61 -6.26
C PRO A 17 7.22 2.83 -5.64
N ILE A 18 7.59 2.73 -4.35
CA ILE A 18 8.25 3.81 -3.65
C ILE A 18 9.57 4.20 -4.33
N LYS A 19 9.79 5.50 -4.49
CA LYS A 19 11.03 6.08 -5.02
C LYS A 19 11.90 6.59 -3.89
N ARG A 20 13.22 6.66 -4.11
CA ARG A 20 14.20 7.10 -3.10
C ARG A 20 13.82 8.41 -2.41
N HIS A 21 13.34 9.42 -3.15
CA HIS A 21 12.98 10.72 -2.58
C HIS A 21 11.65 10.71 -1.80
N GLN A 22 10.87 9.63 -1.88
CA GLN A 22 9.60 9.46 -1.18
C GLN A 22 9.77 8.75 0.17
N VAL A 23 10.91 8.08 0.42
CA VAL A 23 11.18 7.28 1.62
C VAL A 23 10.92 8.08 2.90
N ASP A 24 11.61 9.21 3.09
CA ASP A 24 11.46 10.02 4.30
C ASP A 24 10.07 10.69 4.40
N LYS A 25 9.43 10.99 3.27
CA LYS A 25 8.08 11.55 3.24
C LYS A 25 7.04 10.52 3.70
N ALA A 26 7.18 9.28 3.23
CA ALA A 26 6.29 8.16 3.57
C ALA A 26 6.44 7.74 5.04
N TYR A 27 7.62 7.90 5.63
CA TYR A 27 7.84 7.63 7.06
C TYR A 27 6.86 8.38 7.98
N ARG A 28 6.47 9.61 7.61
CA ARG A 28 5.51 10.40 8.39
C ARG A 28 4.17 9.69 8.58
N LEU A 29 3.73 8.93 7.57
CA LEU A 29 2.50 8.13 7.65
C LEU A 29 2.71 6.88 8.51
N ILE A 30 3.90 6.27 8.46
CA ILE A 30 4.26 5.11 9.29
C ILE A 30 4.30 5.48 10.77
N ASP A 31 4.98 6.58 11.08
CA ASP A 31 5.10 7.15 12.42
C ASP A 31 3.73 7.55 12.97
N ALA A 32 2.91 8.25 12.17
CA ALA A 32 1.55 8.63 12.54
C ALA A 32 0.61 7.43 12.76
N ALA A 33 0.86 6.30 12.09
CA ALA A 33 0.11 5.07 12.30
C ALA A 33 0.52 4.31 13.58
N GLY A 34 1.50 4.82 14.34
CA GLY A 34 1.98 4.21 15.58
C GLY A 34 2.74 2.90 15.36
N CYS A 35 3.24 2.68 14.15
CA CYS A 35 4.10 1.53 13.88
C CYS A 35 5.41 1.73 14.64
N HIS A 36 5.78 0.81 15.53
CA HIS A 36 7.00 0.90 16.35
C HIS A 36 8.26 0.61 15.51
N PHE A 37 8.55 1.49 14.56
CA PHE A 37 9.57 1.33 13.54
C PHE A 37 10.25 2.68 13.37
N ASP A 38 11.52 2.78 13.74
CA ASP A 38 12.24 4.05 13.62
C ASP A 38 12.60 4.38 12.16
N LEU A 39 13.03 5.62 11.94
CA LEU A 39 13.35 6.13 10.60
C LEU A 39 14.52 5.39 9.94
N GLU A 40 15.47 4.90 10.72
CA GLU A 40 16.64 4.18 10.20
C GLU A 40 16.23 2.80 9.69
N ALA A 41 15.49 2.04 10.49
CA ALA A 41 14.92 0.76 10.11
C ALA A 41 14.00 0.89 8.89
N TRP A 42 13.24 1.99 8.79
CA TRP A 42 12.43 2.29 7.60
C TRP A 42 13.25 2.51 6.34
N ARG A 43 14.34 3.27 6.44
CA ARG A 43 15.23 3.50 5.30
C ARG A 43 15.90 2.21 4.86
N GLU A 44 16.33 1.36 5.79
CA GLU A 44 16.91 0.05 5.49
C GLU A 44 15.90 -0.89 4.81
N PHE A 45 14.68 -0.96 5.33
CA PHE A 45 13.61 -1.75 4.74
C PHE A 45 13.29 -1.28 3.32
N CYS A 46 13.14 0.04 3.11
CA CYS A 46 12.95 0.61 1.78
C CYS A 46 14.13 0.32 0.85
N ALA A 47 15.37 0.45 1.32
CA ALA A 47 16.56 0.17 0.53
C ALA A 47 16.61 -1.29 0.10
N ALA A 48 16.26 -2.24 0.99
CA ALA A 48 16.19 -3.65 0.66
C ALA A 48 15.12 -3.96 -0.40
N THR A 49 13.98 -3.26 -0.37
CA THR A 49 12.94 -3.39 -1.41
C THR A 49 13.35 -2.74 -2.73
N VAL A 50 13.99 -1.57 -2.71
CA VAL A 50 14.39 -0.82 -3.92
C VAL A 50 15.60 -1.46 -4.61
N ALA A 51 16.56 -2.02 -3.86
CA ALA A 51 17.77 -2.63 -4.42
C ALA A 51 17.50 -3.99 -5.09
N ARG A 52 16.34 -4.60 -4.85
CA ARG A 52 15.95 -5.88 -5.46
C ARG A 52 15.41 -5.65 -6.87
N GLU A 53 16.31 -5.48 -7.83
CA GLU A 53 15.99 -5.47 -9.28
C GLU A 53 15.60 -6.86 -9.84
N CYS A 54 15.58 -7.91 -9.01
CA CYS A 54 15.30 -9.29 -9.44
C CYS A 54 13.84 -9.73 -9.21
N PRO A 55 13.18 -10.37 -10.20
CA PRO A 55 11.81 -10.87 -10.13
C PRO A 55 11.73 -12.22 -9.39
N ALA A 56 12.26 -12.31 -8.17
CA ALA A 56 12.08 -13.51 -7.36
C ALA A 56 10.62 -13.56 -6.84
N LEU A 57 10.06 -14.77 -6.76
CA LEU A 57 8.64 -15.12 -6.50
C LEU A 57 7.99 -14.59 -5.19
N TYR A 58 8.64 -13.67 -4.47
CA TYR A 58 8.23 -13.16 -3.16
C TYR A 58 8.62 -11.68 -2.95
N VAL A 59 8.36 -10.81 -3.93
CA VAL A 59 8.69 -9.38 -3.77
C VAL A 59 7.59 -8.70 -2.95
N GLU A 60 7.89 -8.41 -1.69
CA GLU A 60 7.19 -7.37 -0.93
C GLU A 60 7.41 -6.03 -1.64
N GLY A 61 6.34 -5.45 -2.16
CA GLY A 61 6.34 -4.14 -2.81
C GLY A 61 5.85 -3.06 -1.86
N ILE A 62 6.61 -1.99 -1.73
CA ILE A 62 6.16 -0.76 -1.05
C ILE A 62 5.59 0.16 -2.13
N VAL A 63 4.34 0.57 -1.95
CA VAL A 63 3.58 1.41 -2.89
C VAL A 63 3.26 2.73 -2.21
N THR A 64 3.37 3.83 -2.96
CA THR A 64 2.96 5.15 -2.50
C THR A 64 1.91 5.75 -3.43
N ALA A 65 1.03 6.58 -2.86
CA ALA A 65 0.16 7.47 -3.60
C ALA A 65 0.63 8.91 -3.38
N GLU A 66 1.09 9.57 -4.43
CA GLU A 66 1.59 10.94 -4.41
C GLU A 66 0.60 11.88 -5.09
N ASN A 67 0.27 12.99 -4.43
CA ASN A 67 -0.58 14.02 -5.03
C ASN A 67 0.22 14.93 -5.98
N PRO A 68 -0.43 15.75 -6.83
CA PRO A 68 0.26 16.64 -7.77
C PRO A 68 1.21 17.66 -7.14
N LEU A 69 1.06 17.94 -5.84
CA LEU A 69 1.93 18.84 -5.07
C LEU A 69 3.17 18.13 -4.50
N GLY A 70 3.30 16.82 -4.73
CA GLY A 70 4.43 16.01 -4.28
C GLY A 70 4.34 15.53 -2.82
N TYR A 71 3.14 15.56 -2.23
CA TYR A 71 2.88 14.98 -0.91
C TYR A 71 2.47 13.52 -1.04
N ILE A 72 3.02 12.68 -0.16
CA ILE A 72 2.61 11.28 -0.03
C ILE A 72 1.31 11.25 0.77
N ALA A 73 0.22 10.92 0.10
CA ALA A 73 -1.12 10.82 0.66
C ALA A 73 -1.47 9.39 1.10
N GLY A 74 -0.70 8.39 0.66
CA GLY A 74 -0.86 7.02 1.10
C GLY A 74 0.42 6.20 0.93
N VAL A 75 0.57 5.20 1.80
CA VAL A 75 1.66 4.21 1.77
C VAL A 75 1.10 2.83 2.05
N CYS A 76 1.52 1.86 1.27
CA CYS A 76 1.07 0.49 1.39
C CYS A 76 2.24 -0.48 1.24
N ILE A 77 2.11 -1.64 1.85
CA ILE A 77 2.99 -2.79 1.63
C ILE A 77 2.12 -3.90 1.09
N MET A 78 2.55 -4.50 -0.02
CA MET A 78 1.84 -5.59 -0.69
C MET A 78 2.78 -6.75 -1.02
N ARG A 79 2.25 -7.96 -1.09
CA ARG A 79 3.00 -9.15 -1.49
C ARG A 79 2.07 -10.20 -2.11
N PRO A 80 2.44 -10.84 -3.23
CA PRO A 80 1.73 -12.03 -3.68
C PRO A 80 1.93 -13.18 -2.68
N VAL A 81 0.86 -13.87 -2.32
CA VAL A 81 0.88 -15.02 -1.42
C VAL A 81 0.06 -16.17 -1.99
N GLN A 82 0.42 -17.40 -1.61
CA GLN A 82 -0.42 -18.56 -1.82
C GLN A 82 -1.26 -18.78 -0.56
N ASN A 83 -2.58 -18.77 -0.70
CA ASN A 83 -3.53 -19.10 0.35
C ASN A 83 -4.16 -20.47 0.06
N GLU A 84 -4.44 -21.25 1.09
CA GLU A 84 -4.99 -22.61 0.96
C GLU A 84 -6.45 -22.63 0.50
N ILE A 85 -7.24 -21.61 0.85
CA ILE A 85 -8.69 -21.53 0.58
C ILE A 85 -8.94 -20.76 -0.73
N TYR A 86 -8.33 -19.59 -0.87
CA TYR A 86 -8.61 -18.66 -1.96
C TYR A 86 -7.61 -18.74 -3.12
N GLY A 87 -6.63 -19.64 -3.03
CA GLY A 87 -5.58 -19.77 -4.03
C GLY A 87 -4.59 -18.61 -3.99
N ARG A 88 -4.11 -18.17 -5.15
CA ARG A 88 -3.14 -17.06 -5.22
C ARG A 88 -3.83 -15.72 -4.96
N MET A 89 -3.27 -14.93 -4.04
CA MET A 89 -3.82 -13.65 -3.60
C MET A 89 -2.75 -12.56 -3.58
N LEU A 90 -3.17 -11.30 -3.73
CA LEU A 90 -2.35 -10.14 -3.40
C LEU A 90 -2.67 -9.72 -1.96
N ASP A 91 -1.71 -9.95 -1.08
CA ASP A 91 -1.81 -9.61 0.33
C ASP A 91 -1.36 -8.16 0.55
N VAL A 92 -2.19 -7.33 1.17
CA VAL A 92 -1.88 -5.93 1.52
C VAL A 92 -1.91 -5.80 3.05
N PRO A 93 -0.81 -6.19 3.73
CA PRO A 93 -0.72 -6.14 5.19
C PRO A 93 -0.70 -4.72 5.76
N VAL A 94 -0.32 -3.73 4.97
CA VAL A 94 -0.25 -2.32 5.38
C VAL A 94 -0.99 -1.49 4.34
N PHE A 95 -1.98 -0.74 4.81
CA PHE A 95 -2.74 0.21 4.01
C PHE A 95 -2.99 1.46 4.85
N ILE A 96 -2.19 2.50 4.63
CA ILE A 96 -2.26 3.76 5.38
C ILE A 96 -2.52 4.88 4.39
N ILE A 97 -3.54 5.68 4.66
CA ILE A 97 -3.88 6.88 3.88
C ILE A 97 -4.12 8.04 4.84
N ILE A 98 -3.79 9.25 4.41
CA ILE A 98 -4.07 10.46 5.18
C ILE A 98 -5.59 10.69 5.26
N SER A 99 -6.11 10.93 6.46
CA SER A 99 -7.53 11.23 6.67
C SER A 99 -7.89 12.68 6.30
N ALA A 100 -6.92 13.59 6.37
CA ALA A 100 -7.08 14.97 5.96
C ALA A 100 -6.89 15.09 4.44
N GLY A 101 -7.99 15.25 3.71
CA GLY A 101 -8.01 15.45 2.25
C GLY A 101 -8.97 14.50 1.55
N ASP A 102 -8.69 14.22 0.27
CA ASP A 102 -9.49 13.30 -0.55
C ASP A 102 -9.14 11.83 -0.25
N THR A 103 -9.59 11.35 0.91
CA THR A 103 -9.40 9.95 1.34
C THR A 103 -9.97 8.96 0.31
N ARG A 104 -11.08 9.31 -0.34
CA ARG A 104 -11.75 8.44 -1.32
C ARG A 104 -10.93 8.31 -2.60
N GLY A 105 -10.43 9.41 -3.15
CA GLY A 105 -9.57 9.40 -4.34
C GLY A 105 -8.27 8.65 -4.10
N VAL A 106 -7.59 8.88 -2.97
CA VAL A 106 -6.38 8.13 -2.61
C VAL A 106 -6.66 6.63 -2.56
N ALA A 107 -7.72 6.23 -1.85
CA ALA A 107 -8.08 4.83 -1.70
C ALA A 107 -8.42 4.18 -3.05
N ASN A 108 -9.21 4.87 -3.89
CA ASN A 108 -9.58 4.38 -5.22
C ASN A 108 -8.34 4.18 -6.10
N SER A 109 -7.44 5.17 -6.17
CA SER A 109 -6.21 5.05 -6.98
C SER A 109 -5.30 3.92 -6.50
N LEU A 110 -5.21 3.68 -5.17
CA LEU A 110 -4.46 2.55 -4.62
C LEU A 110 -5.11 1.20 -4.96
N VAL A 111 -6.43 1.10 -4.82
CA VAL A 111 -7.17 -0.14 -5.15
C VAL A 111 -7.07 -0.46 -6.64
N GLU A 112 -7.19 0.53 -7.53
CA GLU A 112 -6.98 0.36 -8.98
C GLU A 112 -5.58 -0.16 -9.30
N TYR A 113 -4.55 0.39 -8.63
CA TYR A 113 -3.19 -0.11 -8.76
C TYR A 113 -3.06 -1.56 -8.29
N PHE A 114 -3.65 -1.91 -7.14
CA PHE A 114 -3.65 -3.29 -6.64
C PHE A 114 -4.37 -4.25 -7.59
N MET A 115 -5.47 -3.84 -8.21
CA MET A 115 -6.17 -4.64 -9.23
C MET A 115 -5.24 -4.94 -10.42
N ALA A 116 -4.52 -3.93 -10.92
CA ALA A 116 -3.57 -4.12 -12.01
C ALA A 116 -2.42 -5.08 -11.62
N VAL A 117 -1.88 -4.93 -10.42
CA VAL A 117 -0.83 -5.81 -9.89
C VAL A 117 -1.34 -7.23 -9.67
N ALA A 118 -2.52 -7.39 -9.07
CA ALA A 118 -3.13 -8.68 -8.82
C ALA A 118 -3.35 -9.45 -10.12
N ARG A 119 -3.87 -8.79 -11.17
CA ARG A 119 -4.00 -9.36 -12.52
C ARG A 119 -2.64 -9.77 -13.09
N LYS A 120 -1.62 -8.91 -12.99
CA LYS A 120 -0.25 -9.22 -13.45
C LYS A 120 0.32 -10.49 -12.81
N TYR A 121 0.02 -10.73 -11.53
CA TYR A 121 0.52 -11.90 -10.79
C TYR A 121 -0.46 -13.09 -10.76
N ASN A 122 -1.57 -13.03 -11.51
CA ASN A 122 -2.65 -14.03 -11.54
C ASN A 122 -3.25 -14.32 -10.14
N CYS A 123 -3.47 -13.26 -9.36
CA CYS A 123 -4.16 -13.33 -8.09
C CYS A 123 -5.67 -13.24 -8.31
N GLY A 124 -6.46 -14.13 -7.70
CA GLY A 124 -7.93 -14.09 -7.78
C GLY A 124 -8.57 -13.12 -6.78
N PHE A 125 -7.83 -12.78 -5.72
CA PHE A 125 -8.29 -11.89 -4.65
C PHE A 125 -7.18 -10.95 -4.19
N ILE A 126 -7.59 -9.80 -3.68
CA ILE A 126 -6.77 -8.88 -2.89
C ILE A 126 -7.27 -8.95 -1.45
N ARG A 127 -6.37 -9.09 -0.48
CA ARG A 127 -6.69 -9.00 0.94
C ARG A 127 -6.10 -7.72 1.52
N VAL A 128 -6.94 -6.77 1.91
CA VAL A 128 -6.51 -5.61 2.69
C VAL A 128 -6.69 -5.94 4.16
N ALA A 129 -5.59 -6.10 4.88
CA ALA A 129 -5.65 -6.41 6.30
C ALA A 129 -6.17 -5.21 7.11
N ALA A 130 -6.83 -5.48 8.24
CA ALA A 130 -6.89 -4.47 9.28
C ALA A 130 -5.45 -4.12 9.70
N LEU A 131 -5.14 -2.82 9.79
CA LEU A 131 -3.82 -2.40 10.24
C LEU A 131 -3.68 -2.75 11.70
N ASP A 132 -2.68 -3.58 12.00
CA ASP A 132 -2.24 -3.85 13.36
C ASP A 132 -0.78 -3.40 13.48
N PRO A 133 -0.48 -2.35 14.28
CA PRO A 133 0.87 -1.84 14.47
C PRO A 133 1.86 -2.88 15.03
N THR A 134 1.38 -3.97 15.64
CA THR A 134 2.26 -5.05 16.13
C THR A 134 2.67 -6.03 15.03
N ASP A 135 1.99 -6.03 13.89
CA ASP A 135 2.09 -7.06 12.85
C ASP A 135 2.84 -6.58 11.59
N TRP A 136 3.72 -5.60 11.76
CA TRP A 136 4.47 -4.99 10.66
C TRP A 136 5.39 -6.02 9.94
N PRO A 137 5.46 -6.02 8.59
CA PRO A 137 6.34 -6.91 7.84
C PRO A 137 7.81 -6.64 8.20
N GLY A 138 8.48 -7.66 8.76
CA GLY A 138 9.77 -7.55 9.44
C GLY A 138 9.73 -8.17 10.85
N SER A 139 8.57 -8.16 11.49
CA SER A 139 8.25 -9.07 12.58
C SER A 139 8.29 -10.50 12.04
N ARG A 140 9.05 -11.39 12.67
CA ARG A 140 9.11 -12.85 12.37
C ARG A 140 7.78 -13.57 12.66
N ALA A 141 6.63 -12.92 12.46
CA ALA A 141 5.32 -13.54 12.56
C ALA A 141 5.14 -14.51 11.38
N THR A 142 5.39 -15.79 11.67
CA THR A 142 5.37 -16.92 10.74
C THR A 142 3.96 -17.41 10.39
N LEU A 143 2.90 -16.69 10.74
CA LEU A 143 1.53 -17.17 10.56
C LEU A 143 0.82 -16.38 9.44
N PRO A 144 0.08 -17.07 8.55
CA PRO A 144 -0.89 -16.42 7.70
C PRO A 144 -1.82 -15.59 8.58
N ARG A 145 -2.03 -14.32 8.23
CA ARG A 145 -2.99 -13.43 8.89
C ARG A 145 -4.40 -14.01 8.70
N ASP A 146 -4.76 -14.94 9.57
CA ASP A 146 -5.98 -15.73 9.42
C ASP A 146 -7.19 -14.83 9.73
N GLY A 147 -8.02 -14.58 8.71
CA GLY A 147 -9.38 -14.04 8.86
C GLY A 147 -9.57 -12.54 9.09
N ARG A 148 -8.55 -11.72 9.40
CA ARG A 148 -8.75 -10.27 9.61
C ARG A 148 -8.41 -9.45 8.37
N GLY A 149 -9.43 -8.87 7.73
CA GLY A 149 -9.27 -7.95 6.59
C GLY A 149 -10.45 -7.98 5.62
N ILE A 150 -10.45 -7.04 4.68
CA ILE A 150 -11.40 -6.99 3.57
C ILE A 150 -10.85 -7.82 2.42
N LEU A 151 -11.66 -8.75 1.91
CA LEU A 151 -11.37 -9.49 0.69
C LEU A 151 -12.05 -8.81 -0.49
N ILE A 152 -11.26 -8.52 -1.52
CA ILE A 152 -11.72 -7.87 -2.75
C ILE A 152 -11.48 -8.85 -3.90
N PRO A 153 -12.53 -9.33 -4.59
CA PRO A 153 -12.36 -10.19 -5.75
C PRO A 153 -11.73 -9.41 -6.91
N VAL A 154 -10.80 -10.05 -7.62
CA VAL A 154 -10.19 -9.48 -8.82
C VAL A 154 -11.09 -9.86 -10.01
N GLN A 155 -11.77 -8.87 -10.57
CA GLN A 155 -12.58 -9.01 -11.78
C GLN A 155 -11.75 -8.73 -13.04
#